data_AF-A0A956KWA7-F1
#
_entry.id   AF-A0A956KWA7-F1
#
_cell.length_a   1.000
_cell.length_b   1.000
_cell.length_c   1.000
_cell.angle_alpha   90.00
_cell.angle_beta   90.00
_cell.angle_gamma   90.00
#
_symmetry.space_group_name_H-M   'P 1'
#
loop_
_entity.id
_entity.type
_entity.pdbx_description
1 polymer ?
#
loop_
_entity_poly.entity_id
_entity_poly.type
_entity_poly.pdbx_seq_one_letter_code
_entity_poly.pdbx_strand_id
1 'polypeptide(L)'
;MRTATALALTLLLPCACTDSTGDESTTVAPTSTATSAPGTSDDTTTAPGTTDDGSTTDDGSTTSPTTSPTTTDDTTGDTTGDTTSAEESSSTGSEVDQLPPTNGAELLPWLQSEAYVGWTSESAPHPSTGPHFQGVWTFVNDALLSSLEAGNAMHPEGAASVKEPFDAGVSRLGWSVIDKVQPDSAGGAGWYWYEIFDGAVFADGTGEALCTGCHSAAGTDFFRSPFPLQ
;
A
#
# COMPACT_ATOMS: atom_id res chain seq x y z
N MET A 1 32.94 0.04 24.53
CA MET A 1 32.19 -0.06 25.80
C MET A 1 31.67 1.32 26.15
N ARG A 2 30.36 1.51 26.31
CA ARG A 2 29.74 2.76 26.78
C ARG A 2 28.84 2.42 27.96
N THR A 3 28.96 3.20 29.04
CA THR A 3 28.33 2.89 30.33
C THR A 3 26.87 3.34 30.33
N ALA A 4 25.95 2.45 30.69
CA ALA A 4 24.54 2.80 30.88
C ALA A 4 24.33 3.38 32.29
N THR A 5 23.91 4.64 32.37
CA THR A 5 23.48 5.27 33.63
C THR A 5 21.96 5.18 33.73
N ALA A 6 21.45 4.27 34.55
CA ALA A 6 20.01 4.18 34.82
C ALA A 6 19.56 5.36 35.70
N LEU A 7 18.59 6.15 35.22
CA LEU A 7 17.97 7.21 36.00
C LEU A 7 16.72 6.66 36.71
N ALA A 8 16.58 6.94 38.01
CA ALA A 8 15.58 6.29 38.85
C ALA A 8 14.15 6.85 38.63
N LEU A 9 13.20 5.96 38.33
CA LEU A 9 11.77 6.27 38.28
C LEU A 9 11.25 6.64 39.68
N THR A 10 10.83 7.89 39.86
CA THR A 10 10.25 8.36 41.13
C THR A 10 8.73 8.26 41.07
N LEU A 11 8.17 7.25 41.73
CA LEU A 11 6.72 7.04 41.81
C LEU A 11 6.10 7.98 42.86
N LEU A 12 5.16 8.84 42.43
CA LEU A 12 4.44 9.77 43.31
C LEU A 12 2.95 9.39 43.38
N LEU A 13 2.55 8.77 44.49
CA LEU A 13 1.15 8.52 44.85
C LEU A 13 0.58 9.68 45.68
N PRO A 14 -0.54 10.31 45.29
CA PRO A 14 -1.42 11.03 46.21
C PRO A 14 -2.45 10.11 46.87
N CYS A 15 -2.88 10.42 48.09
CA CYS A 15 -3.90 9.67 48.83
C CYS A 15 -5.34 9.95 48.36
N ALA A 16 -6.26 9.07 48.77
CA ALA A 16 -7.69 9.14 48.47
C ALA A 16 -8.47 10.18 49.29
N CYS A 17 -9.62 10.58 48.75
CA CYS A 17 -10.81 11.01 49.51
C CYS A 17 -12.02 10.20 49.01
N THR A 18 -13.12 10.18 49.77
CA THR A 18 -14.14 9.12 49.66
C THR A 18 -15.59 9.62 49.59
N ASP A 19 -16.40 8.86 48.85
CA ASP A 19 -17.80 8.52 49.13
C ASP A 19 -18.95 9.53 48.82
N SER A 20 -20.14 8.94 48.57
CA SER A 20 -21.50 9.53 48.51
C SER A 20 -21.78 10.57 47.40
N THR A 21 -22.95 10.55 46.72
CA THR A 21 -24.12 9.65 46.78
C THR A 21 -24.82 9.63 45.41
N GLY A 22 -25.54 8.56 45.09
CA GLY A 22 -26.02 8.26 43.73
C GLY A 22 -27.20 9.06 43.18
N ASP A 23 -27.63 8.64 41.99
CA ASP A 23 -29.04 8.57 41.60
C ASP A 23 -29.27 7.29 40.76
N GLU A 24 -30.51 6.84 40.63
CA GLU A 24 -30.85 5.51 40.08
C GLU A 24 -31.18 5.56 38.58
N SER A 25 -30.73 4.54 37.81
CA SER A 25 -31.14 4.36 36.41
C SER A 25 -31.55 2.92 36.15
N THR A 26 -32.81 2.73 35.78
CA THR A 26 -33.51 1.45 35.88
C THR A 26 -33.17 0.46 34.76
N THR A 27 -32.94 -0.79 35.15
CA THR A 27 -32.74 -1.95 34.28
C THR A 27 -33.87 -2.15 33.25
N VAL A 28 -33.50 -2.25 31.96
CA VAL A 28 -34.27 -2.99 30.95
C VAL A 28 -33.32 -3.82 30.08
N ALA A 29 -33.45 -5.15 30.14
CA ALA A 29 -32.76 -6.07 29.24
C ALA A 29 -33.72 -6.55 28.13
N PRO A 30 -33.29 -6.64 26.87
CA PRO A 30 -34.11 -7.21 25.81
C PRO A 30 -34.18 -8.75 25.95
N THR A 31 -35.35 -9.27 26.30
CA THR A 31 -35.58 -10.71 26.45
C THR A 31 -35.43 -11.46 25.12
N SER A 32 -34.59 -12.50 25.10
CA SER A 32 -34.56 -13.45 23.98
C SER A 32 -35.74 -14.42 24.05
N THR A 33 -36.67 -14.34 23.08
CA THR A 33 -37.70 -15.36 22.86
C THR A 33 -37.59 -15.95 21.46
N ALA A 34 -37.10 -17.18 21.37
CA ALA A 34 -37.24 -17.98 20.17
C ALA A 34 -38.62 -18.66 20.17
N THR A 35 -39.33 -18.56 19.04
CA THR A 35 -40.55 -19.33 18.75
C THR A 35 -40.34 -20.03 17.40
N SER A 36 -40.76 -21.28 17.28
CA SER A 36 -40.56 -22.11 16.08
C SER A 36 -41.85 -22.78 15.64
N ALA A 37 -41.92 -23.07 14.33
CA ALA A 37 -42.89 -23.93 13.66
C ALA A 37 -44.36 -23.42 13.59
N PRO A 38 -45.19 -23.97 12.66
CA PRO A 38 -44.85 -24.43 11.31
C PRO A 38 -45.78 -23.85 10.23
N GLY A 39 -45.34 -23.90 8.97
CA GLY A 39 -46.17 -23.67 7.78
C GLY A 39 -45.77 -24.63 6.66
N THR A 40 -46.65 -25.57 6.32
CA THR A 40 -46.48 -26.57 5.25
C THR A 40 -47.54 -26.37 4.15
N SER A 41 -47.38 -27.13 3.05
CA SER A 41 -48.10 -27.09 1.76
C SER A 41 -47.45 -26.17 0.71
N ASP A 42 -46.90 -26.71 -0.39
CA ASP A 42 -47.52 -27.43 -1.53
C ASP A 42 -48.35 -26.46 -2.39
N ASP A 43 -48.24 -26.33 -3.72
CA ASP A 43 -47.47 -27.00 -4.82
C ASP A 43 -47.18 -25.89 -5.92
N THR A 44 -46.73 -26.01 -7.18
CA THR A 44 -46.66 -27.07 -8.22
C THR A 44 -45.54 -26.82 -9.27
N THR A 45 -44.79 -27.87 -9.59
CA THR A 45 -44.12 -28.24 -10.88
C THR A 45 -43.89 -27.19 -11.99
N THR A 46 -42.65 -27.06 -12.48
CA THR A 46 -42.22 -27.45 -13.87
C THR A 46 -40.70 -27.31 -14.10
N ALA A 47 -40.10 -28.33 -14.71
CA ALA A 47 -38.80 -28.35 -15.39
C ALA A 47 -38.89 -29.40 -16.54
N PRO A 48 -37.91 -29.58 -17.46
CA PRO A 48 -36.65 -28.85 -17.67
C PRO A 48 -36.55 -28.24 -19.10
N GLY A 49 -35.35 -27.80 -19.53
CA GLY A 49 -35.10 -27.35 -20.91
C GLY A 49 -33.67 -27.61 -21.39
N THR A 50 -33.55 -28.25 -22.55
CA THR A 50 -32.32 -28.66 -23.27
C THR A 50 -32.70 -28.88 -24.75
N THR A 51 -31.83 -28.89 -25.76
CA THR A 51 -30.34 -28.90 -25.84
C THR A 51 -29.85 -27.64 -26.63
N ASP A 52 -28.74 -27.51 -27.38
CA ASP A 52 -27.65 -28.41 -27.82
C ASP A 52 -26.37 -27.67 -28.29
N ASP A 53 -25.28 -28.45 -28.42
CA ASP A 53 -24.21 -28.49 -29.46
C ASP A 53 -23.57 -27.23 -30.12
N GLY A 54 -22.32 -27.38 -30.58
CA GLY A 54 -21.58 -26.38 -31.37
C GLY A 54 -20.04 -26.53 -31.34
N SER A 55 -19.48 -27.50 -32.08
CA SER A 55 -18.02 -27.73 -32.21
C SER A 55 -17.44 -27.17 -33.54
N THR A 56 -16.16 -27.49 -33.84
CA THR A 56 -15.28 -27.06 -34.97
C THR A 56 -14.69 -25.64 -34.83
N THR A 57 -13.39 -25.33 -34.93
CA THR A 57 -12.15 -25.82 -35.62
C THR A 57 -11.85 -25.22 -36.99
N ASP A 58 -10.82 -24.35 -37.05
CA ASP A 58 -9.75 -24.26 -38.07
C ASP A 58 -8.66 -23.30 -37.49
N ASP A 59 -7.36 -23.63 -37.50
CA ASP A 59 -6.35 -23.41 -38.56
C ASP A 59 -6.05 -21.91 -38.83
N GLY A 60 -4.82 -21.41 -38.96
CA GLY A 60 -3.49 -22.04 -38.93
C GLY A 60 -2.58 -21.38 -39.98
N SER A 61 -1.55 -20.63 -39.59
CA SER A 61 -0.64 -19.97 -40.57
C SER A 61 0.76 -19.61 -40.05
N THR A 62 1.69 -20.55 -40.27
CA THR A 62 3.02 -20.33 -40.88
C THR A 62 3.76 -18.99 -40.72
N THR A 63 4.64 -18.93 -39.71
CA THR A 63 6.11 -18.75 -39.86
C THR A 63 6.70 -17.89 -41.02
N SER A 64 7.39 -16.78 -40.64
CA SER A 64 8.79 -16.42 -41.04
C SER A 64 9.15 -16.10 -42.53
N PRO A 65 10.35 -15.55 -42.86
CA PRO A 65 11.34 -14.74 -42.09
C PRO A 65 11.79 -13.45 -42.88
N THR A 66 12.98 -12.90 -42.59
CA THR A 66 13.80 -11.93 -43.41
C THR A 66 13.44 -10.44 -43.13
N THR A 67 14.36 -9.46 -42.95
CA THR A 67 15.77 -9.31 -43.42
C THR A 67 16.67 -8.51 -42.45
N SER A 68 17.99 -8.69 -42.57
CA SER A 68 19.10 -7.76 -42.25
C SER A 68 20.21 -8.00 -43.30
N PRO A 69 21.27 -7.18 -43.50
CA PRO A 69 21.83 -6.08 -42.69
C PRO A 69 22.15 -4.81 -43.54
N THR A 70 23.20 -4.01 -43.17
CA THR A 70 24.10 -3.09 -43.98
C THR A 70 24.35 -1.77 -43.20
N THR A 71 25.31 -1.65 -42.25
CA THR A 71 26.80 -1.41 -42.33
C THR A 71 27.29 0.04 -42.56
N THR A 72 28.23 0.50 -41.69
CA THR A 72 29.25 1.59 -41.88
C THR A 72 28.75 3.03 -42.12
N ASP A 73 29.47 4.13 -41.82
CA ASP A 73 30.91 4.38 -41.50
C ASP A 73 31.04 5.41 -40.34
N ASP A 74 31.96 5.27 -39.38
CA ASP A 74 33.25 6.01 -39.25
C ASP A 74 33.20 7.57 -39.37
N THR A 75 33.67 8.25 -38.32
CA THR A 75 34.35 9.56 -38.42
C THR A 75 35.27 9.73 -37.21
N THR A 76 36.58 9.67 -37.43
CA THR A 76 37.61 9.95 -36.42
C THR A 76 37.76 11.44 -36.14
N GLY A 77 37.89 11.83 -34.86
CA GLY A 77 38.10 13.22 -34.44
C GLY A 77 38.95 13.33 -33.16
N ASP A 78 40.28 13.33 -33.31
CA ASP A 78 41.23 13.56 -32.22
C ASP A 78 41.35 15.07 -31.90
N THR A 79 41.36 15.42 -30.62
CA THR A 79 41.91 16.69 -30.12
C THR A 79 42.41 16.49 -28.69
N THR A 80 43.73 16.44 -28.54
CA THR A 80 44.40 16.36 -27.24
C THR A 80 44.21 17.65 -26.43
N GLY A 81 43.84 17.52 -25.14
CA GLY A 81 43.67 18.65 -24.22
C GLY A 81 43.84 18.24 -22.76
N ASP A 82 45.08 18.17 -22.28
CA ASP A 82 45.39 17.96 -20.86
C ASP A 82 45.07 19.22 -20.05
N THR A 83 44.25 19.08 -19.01
CA THR A 83 44.24 19.99 -17.85
C THR A 83 43.95 19.20 -16.58
N THR A 84 45.01 18.98 -15.82
CA THR A 84 45.07 18.34 -14.50
C THR A 84 44.05 18.87 -13.48
N SER A 85 43.42 17.94 -12.77
CA SER A 85 42.77 18.03 -11.45
C SER A 85 41.90 19.26 -11.11
N ALA A 86 40.59 18.99 -11.03
CA ALA A 86 39.91 19.09 -9.75
C ALA A 86 39.38 17.69 -9.37
N GLU A 87 39.79 17.15 -8.22
CA GLU A 87 39.08 16.02 -7.62
C GLU A 87 37.82 16.55 -6.94
N GLU A 88 36.76 16.79 -7.73
CA GLU A 88 35.43 16.76 -7.15
C GLU A 88 35.18 15.34 -6.67
N SER A 89 35.35 15.15 -5.36
CA SER A 89 34.81 14.02 -4.61
C SER A 89 33.28 14.11 -4.65
N SER A 90 32.72 13.90 -5.83
CA SER A 90 31.29 13.82 -6.08
C SER A 90 30.76 12.64 -5.27
N SER A 91 30.26 12.97 -4.08
CA SER A 91 29.44 12.08 -3.30
C SER A 91 28.13 11.92 -4.05
N THR A 92 28.13 11.03 -5.04
CA THR A 92 26.90 10.46 -5.61
C THR A 92 26.17 9.79 -4.45
N GLY A 93 25.32 10.57 -3.77
CA GLY A 93 24.30 10.02 -2.90
C GLY A 93 23.49 9.06 -3.76
N SER A 94 23.29 7.84 -3.27
CA SER A 94 22.58 6.80 -4.00
C SER A 94 21.27 7.35 -4.54
N GLU A 95 21.05 7.19 -5.84
CA GLU A 95 19.79 7.57 -6.48
C GLU A 95 18.66 6.84 -5.74
N VAL A 96 17.73 7.62 -5.20
CA VAL A 96 16.66 7.10 -4.34
C VAL A 96 15.67 6.33 -5.19
N ASP A 97 15.62 5.01 -5.01
CA ASP A 97 14.79 4.12 -5.83
C ASP A 97 13.33 4.53 -5.76
N GLN A 98 12.76 4.95 -6.89
CA GLN A 98 11.41 5.51 -6.96
C GLN A 98 10.33 4.44 -7.18
N LEU A 99 10.68 3.21 -7.54
CA LEU A 99 9.71 2.19 -7.95
C LEU A 99 9.84 0.92 -7.09
N PRO A 100 8.89 0.66 -6.17
CA PRO A 100 8.95 -0.53 -5.33
C PRO A 100 8.73 -1.80 -6.17
N PRO A 101 9.40 -2.93 -5.86
CA PRO A 101 9.10 -4.19 -6.53
C PRO A 101 7.63 -4.61 -6.35
N THR A 102 6.97 -5.03 -7.42
CA THR A 102 5.52 -5.36 -7.41
C THR A 102 5.24 -6.84 -7.16
N ASN A 103 5.99 -7.42 -6.22
CA ASN A 103 5.78 -8.76 -5.67
C ASN A 103 6.39 -8.85 -4.27
N GLY A 104 5.73 -9.50 -3.31
CA GLY A 104 6.14 -9.54 -1.91
C GLY A 104 7.50 -10.21 -1.65
N ALA A 105 7.97 -11.08 -2.56
CA ALA A 105 9.24 -11.79 -2.42
C ALA A 105 10.46 -10.88 -2.62
N GLU A 106 10.38 -9.91 -3.53
CA GLU A 106 11.40 -8.89 -3.76
C GLU A 106 11.13 -7.59 -2.96
N LEU A 107 9.85 -7.26 -2.76
CA LEU A 107 9.43 -6.07 -2.01
C LEU A 107 9.77 -6.14 -0.53
N LEU A 108 9.60 -7.29 0.14
CA LEU A 108 9.88 -7.38 1.58
C LEU A 108 11.38 -7.14 1.89
N PRO A 109 12.36 -7.71 1.16
CA PRO A 109 13.77 -7.32 1.26
C PRO A 109 14.03 -5.83 0.98
N TRP A 110 13.34 -5.24 0.00
CA TRP A 110 13.47 -3.81 -0.36
C TRP A 110 12.93 -2.88 0.74
N LEU A 111 11.81 -3.23 1.37
CA LEU A 111 11.27 -2.54 2.55
C LEU A 111 12.20 -2.70 3.76
N GLN A 112 12.75 -3.89 3.97
CA GLN A 112 13.70 -4.17 5.05
C GLN A 112 15.07 -3.50 4.86
N SER A 113 15.45 -3.10 3.64
CA SER A 113 16.62 -2.27 3.37
C SER A 113 16.35 -0.77 3.50
N GLU A 114 15.10 -0.38 3.81
CA GLU A 114 14.64 0.99 4.00
C GLU A 114 14.86 1.89 2.76
N ALA A 115 14.82 1.32 1.55
CA ALA A 115 15.09 2.02 0.29
C ALA A 115 14.19 3.26 0.04
N TYR A 116 12.98 3.27 0.60
CA TYR A 116 12.01 4.38 0.50
C TYR A 116 12.26 5.56 1.45
N VAL A 117 13.18 5.48 2.43
CA VAL A 117 13.29 6.56 3.46
C VAL A 117 13.90 7.86 2.96
N GLY A 118 14.36 7.88 1.69
CA GLY A 118 14.72 9.11 0.98
C GLY A 118 13.56 9.77 0.23
N TRP A 119 12.36 9.16 0.22
CA TRP A 119 11.15 9.74 -0.36
C TRP A 119 10.58 10.86 0.52
N THR A 120 9.67 11.66 -0.04
CA THR A 120 8.97 12.71 0.73
C THR A 120 7.96 12.06 1.70
N SER A 121 7.95 12.51 2.95
CA SER A 121 7.16 11.91 4.03
C SER A 121 6.29 12.91 4.79
N GLU A 122 5.36 12.39 5.58
CA GLU A 122 4.78 13.14 6.70
C GLU A 122 5.89 13.49 7.72
N SER A 123 5.68 14.53 8.52
CA SER A 123 6.66 15.07 9.47
C SER A 123 6.82 14.23 10.74
N ALA A 124 5.78 13.47 11.10
CA ALA A 124 5.75 12.50 12.19
C ALA A 124 4.63 11.47 11.98
N PRO A 125 4.68 10.29 12.62
CA PRO A 125 3.55 9.36 12.64
C PRO A 125 2.30 9.98 13.27
N HIS A 126 1.14 9.81 12.62
CA HIS A 126 -0.15 10.37 13.05
C HIS A 126 -1.18 9.27 13.38
N PRO A 127 -2.25 9.56 14.17
CA PRO A 127 -3.29 8.57 14.47
C PRO A 127 -4.02 8.07 13.23
N SER A 128 -4.23 6.76 13.12
CA SER A 128 -4.89 6.13 11.97
C SER A 128 -6.41 6.25 12.03
N THR A 129 -7.06 6.43 10.88
CA THR A 129 -8.54 6.47 10.74
C THR A 129 -9.09 5.20 10.05
N GLY A 130 -8.28 4.14 9.96
CA GLY A 130 -8.62 2.87 9.30
C GLY A 130 -8.30 1.65 10.17
N PRO A 131 -8.35 0.43 9.60
CA PRO A 131 -7.96 -0.79 10.31
C PRO A 131 -6.46 -0.84 10.66
N HIS A 132 -5.64 0.00 10.02
CA HIS A 132 -4.19 0.10 10.20
C HIS A 132 -3.80 0.80 11.53
N PHE A 133 -4.19 0.19 12.64
CA PHE A 133 -3.61 0.32 13.99
C PHE A 133 -3.57 1.73 14.60
N GLN A 134 -2.68 1.97 15.57
CA GLN A 134 -2.77 3.14 16.46
C GLN A 134 -2.20 4.41 15.81
N GLY A 135 -1.08 4.26 15.08
CA GLY A 135 -0.46 5.34 14.32
C GLY A 135 0.07 4.83 12.98
N VAL A 136 0.24 5.74 12.03
CA VAL A 136 0.80 5.49 10.70
C VAL A 136 1.76 6.60 10.29
N TRP A 137 2.79 6.26 9.52
CA TRP A 137 3.69 7.22 8.87
C TRP A 137 3.74 6.94 7.36
N THR A 138 3.44 7.94 6.53
CA THR A 138 3.37 7.83 5.07
C THR A 138 4.60 8.43 4.39
N PHE A 139 5.11 7.71 3.39
CA PHE A 139 6.12 8.13 2.42
C PHE A 139 5.50 8.08 1.02
N VAL A 140 5.82 9.03 0.14
CA VAL A 140 5.34 9.11 -1.24
C VAL A 140 6.48 9.41 -2.20
N ASN A 141 6.54 8.69 -3.32
CA ASN A 141 7.57 8.89 -4.33
C ASN A 141 7.34 10.19 -5.14
N ASP A 142 8.32 10.61 -5.94
CA ASP A 142 8.29 11.89 -6.66
C ASP A 142 7.11 11.98 -7.65
N ALA A 143 6.71 10.85 -8.25
CA ALA A 143 5.57 10.77 -9.16
C ALA A 143 4.22 11.00 -8.44
N LEU A 144 4.03 10.38 -7.26
CA LEU A 144 2.85 10.61 -6.44
C LEU A 144 2.84 12.02 -5.84
N LEU A 145 3.97 12.50 -5.32
CA LEU A 145 4.11 13.86 -4.80
C LEU A 145 3.73 14.91 -5.85
N SER A 146 4.34 14.85 -7.03
CA SER A 146 4.04 15.76 -8.15
C SER A 146 2.56 15.73 -8.53
N SER A 147 1.94 14.54 -8.45
CA SER A 147 0.52 14.37 -8.73
C SER A 147 -0.42 14.91 -7.65
N LEU A 148 0.02 14.94 -6.38
CA LEU A 148 -0.71 15.52 -5.26
C LEU A 148 -0.59 17.05 -5.24
N GLU A 149 0.61 17.59 -5.52
CA GLU A 149 0.85 19.03 -5.69
C GLU A 149 0.05 19.62 -6.86
N ALA A 150 -0.07 18.86 -7.97
CA ALA A 150 -0.92 19.23 -9.10
C ALA A 150 -2.44 19.12 -8.82
N GLY A 151 -2.84 18.45 -7.74
CA GLY A 151 -4.25 18.20 -7.42
C GLY A 151 -4.97 17.27 -8.39
N ASN A 152 -4.25 16.32 -9.00
CA ASN A 152 -4.83 15.41 -10.00
C ASN A 152 -5.89 14.48 -9.36
N ALA A 153 -6.98 14.22 -10.10
CA ALA A 153 -8.04 13.28 -9.69
C ALA A 153 -7.77 11.80 -10.06
N MET A 154 -6.63 11.53 -10.70
CA MET A 154 -6.11 10.21 -11.09
C MET A 154 -4.58 10.30 -10.99
N HIS A 155 -3.93 9.33 -10.37
CA HIS A 155 -2.48 9.32 -10.20
C HIS A 155 -1.79 8.65 -11.41
N PRO A 156 -0.60 9.13 -11.84
CA PRO A 156 0.11 8.58 -13.00
C PRO A 156 0.69 7.20 -12.70
N GLU A 157 0.89 6.39 -13.74
CA GLU A 157 1.62 5.11 -13.63
C GLU A 157 3.01 5.32 -13.00
N GLY A 158 3.39 4.46 -12.07
CA GLY A 158 4.58 4.61 -11.23
C GLY A 158 4.43 5.57 -10.04
N ALA A 159 3.23 6.09 -9.74
CA ALA A 159 2.95 6.77 -8.47
C ALA A 159 2.85 5.76 -7.32
N ALA A 160 3.72 5.87 -6.32
CA ALA A 160 3.83 4.89 -5.24
C ALA A 160 3.88 5.52 -3.84
N SER A 161 3.42 4.76 -2.84
CA SER A 161 3.48 5.13 -1.43
C SER A 161 3.80 3.93 -0.54
N VAL A 162 4.71 4.12 0.41
CA VAL A 162 4.97 3.21 1.52
C VAL A 162 4.37 3.78 2.79
N LYS A 163 3.75 2.94 3.61
CA LYS A 163 3.16 3.30 4.89
C LYS A 163 3.62 2.36 5.99
N GLU A 164 4.06 2.94 7.10
CA GLU A 164 4.50 2.22 8.29
C GLU A 164 3.41 2.27 9.37
N PRO A 165 2.71 1.17 9.70
CA PRO A 165 1.85 1.09 10.88
C PRO A 165 2.66 0.93 12.18
N PHE A 166 2.20 1.57 13.25
CA PHE A 166 2.85 1.59 14.57
C PHE A 166 1.90 1.16 15.71
N ASP A 167 2.48 0.60 16.78
CA ASP A 167 1.80 0.42 18.06
C ASP A 167 1.74 1.72 18.90
N ALA A 168 1.12 1.64 20.07
CA ALA A 168 1.06 2.75 21.04
C ALA A 168 2.40 3.03 21.75
N GLY A 169 3.46 2.27 21.46
CA GLY A 169 4.82 2.40 22.00
C GLY A 169 5.87 2.79 20.95
N VAL A 170 5.43 3.22 19.75
CA VAL A 170 6.23 3.56 18.56
C VAL A 170 7.09 2.43 17.96
N SER A 171 6.70 1.17 18.17
CA SER A 171 7.24 0.02 17.42
C SER A 171 6.60 -0.04 16.04
N ARG A 172 7.41 -0.10 14.95
CA ARG A 172 6.92 -0.37 13.59
C ARG A 172 6.45 -1.83 13.50
N LEU A 173 5.20 -2.04 13.06
CA LEU A 173 4.52 -3.34 13.07
C LEU A 173 4.54 -4.07 11.72
N GLY A 174 5.01 -3.40 10.66
CA GLY A 174 5.06 -3.92 9.31
C GLY A 174 5.09 -2.80 8.28
N TRP A 175 4.48 -3.04 7.12
CA TRP A 175 4.39 -2.09 6.01
C TRP A 175 3.12 -2.34 5.19
N SER A 176 2.51 -1.26 4.70
CA SER A 176 1.52 -1.26 3.61
C SER A 176 2.11 -0.50 2.42
N VAL A 177 1.97 -1.00 1.20
CA VAL A 177 2.46 -0.35 -0.04
C VAL A 177 1.35 -0.31 -1.08
N ILE A 178 1.26 0.81 -1.78
CA ILE A 178 0.50 0.91 -3.04
C ILE A 178 1.42 1.41 -4.15
N ASP A 179 1.28 0.85 -5.34
CA ASP A 179 1.99 1.29 -6.56
C ASP A 179 1.05 1.31 -7.76
N LYS A 180 1.09 2.40 -8.54
CA LYS A 180 0.24 2.61 -9.70
C LYS A 180 0.77 1.85 -10.92
N VAL A 181 0.49 0.55 -10.99
CA VAL A 181 1.01 -0.31 -12.06
C VAL A 181 0.33 -0.15 -13.43
N GLN A 182 -0.73 0.66 -13.57
CA GLN A 182 -1.38 0.98 -14.84
C GLN A 182 -1.95 2.42 -14.84
N PRO A 183 -2.09 3.11 -15.99
CA PRO A 183 -2.57 4.51 -16.02
C PRO A 183 -4.03 4.71 -15.59
N ASP A 184 -4.92 3.76 -15.90
CA ASP A 184 -6.29 3.73 -15.37
C ASP A 184 -6.31 2.89 -14.09
N SER A 185 -6.95 3.39 -13.03
CA SER A 185 -7.15 2.61 -11.80
C SER A 185 -8.14 1.47 -11.96
N ALA A 186 -9.09 1.52 -12.91
CA ALA A 186 -9.99 0.41 -13.25
C ALA A 186 -10.65 -0.27 -12.01
N GLY A 187 -11.20 0.54 -11.09
CA GLY A 187 -11.82 0.05 -9.85
C GLY A 187 -10.82 -0.40 -8.76
N GLY A 188 -9.53 -0.14 -8.95
CA GLY A 188 -8.44 -0.52 -8.07
C GLY A 188 -7.48 -1.54 -8.68
N ALA A 189 -7.85 -2.17 -9.81
CA ALA A 189 -7.04 -3.15 -10.52
C ALA A 189 -5.74 -2.57 -11.13
N GLY A 190 -5.73 -1.27 -11.45
CA GLY A 190 -4.53 -0.54 -11.87
C GLY A 190 -3.62 -0.07 -10.74
N TRP A 191 -3.73 -0.70 -9.58
CA TRP A 191 -2.86 -0.55 -8.42
C TRP A 191 -2.39 -1.94 -7.97
N TYR A 192 -1.08 -2.09 -7.71
CA TYR A 192 -0.53 -3.17 -6.90
C TYR A 192 -0.65 -2.80 -5.42
N TRP A 193 -0.95 -3.81 -4.60
CA TRP A 193 -1.23 -3.71 -3.18
C TRP A 193 -0.37 -4.72 -2.43
N TYR A 194 0.34 -4.25 -1.41
CA TYR A 194 1.03 -5.10 -0.45
C TYR A 194 0.68 -4.68 0.97
N GLU A 195 0.45 -5.63 1.86
CA GLU A 195 0.39 -5.37 3.30
C GLU A 195 0.97 -6.55 4.07
N ILE A 196 1.95 -6.26 4.93
CA ILE A 196 2.49 -7.18 5.92
C ILE A 196 2.38 -6.55 7.31
N PHE A 197 1.92 -7.33 8.28
CA PHE A 197 1.73 -6.91 9.66
C PHE A 197 2.01 -8.07 10.62
N ASP A 198 2.83 -7.86 11.65
CA ASP A 198 3.25 -8.87 12.63
C ASP A 198 3.77 -10.19 11.98
N GLY A 199 4.45 -10.04 10.83
CA GLY A 199 4.97 -11.15 10.03
C GLY A 199 3.96 -11.89 9.14
N ALA A 200 2.67 -11.54 9.20
CA ALA A 200 1.62 -12.08 8.31
C ALA A 200 1.36 -11.15 7.12
N VAL A 201 1.27 -11.71 5.91
CA VAL A 201 0.91 -10.97 4.70
C VAL A 201 -0.61 -11.02 4.50
N PHE A 202 -1.22 -9.86 4.27
CA PHE A 202 -2.66 -9.66 4.08
C PHE A 202 -3.04 -9.31 2.63
N ALA A 203 -2.11 -8.74 1.87
CA ALA A 203 -2.23 -8.43 0.45
C ALA A 203 -0.86 -8.56 -0.23
N ASP A 204 -0.83 -9.09 -1.46
CA ASP A 204 0.33 -9.17 -2.35
C ASP A 204 -0.17 -9.39 -3.80
N GLY A 205 -0.71 -8.34 -4.43
CA GLY A 205 -1.37 -8.48 -5.72
C GLY A 205 -2.00 -7.21 -6.29
N THR A 206 -2.43 -7.26 -7.55
CA THR A 206 -3.11 -6.14 -8.23
C THR A 206 -4.62 -6.16 -7.99
N GLY A 207 -5.21 -5.04 -7.58
CA GLY A 207 -6.65 -4.94 -7.37
C GLY A 207 -7.21 -5.61 -6.12
N GLU A 208 -6.38 -5.86 -5.09
CA GLU A 208 -6.78 -6.62 -3.91
C GLU A 208 -8.07 -6.10 -3.25
N ALA A 209 -9.09 -6.95 -3.22
CA ALA A 209 -10.46 -6.57 -2.83
C ALA A 209 -10.56 -6.11 -1.36
N LEU A 210 -9.69 -6.64 -0.50
CA LEU A 210 -9.54 -6.24 0.90
C LEU A 210 -9.19 -4.75 1.03
N CYS A 211 -8.34 -4.24 0.14
CA CYS A 211 -7.80 -2.89 0.19
C CYS A 211 -8.66 -1.91 -0.64
N THR A 212 -8.96 -2.28 -1.90
CA THR A 212 -9.70 -1.45 -2.85
C THR A 212 -11.10 -1.08 -2.37
N GLY A 213 -11.78 -1.97 -1.63
CA GLY A 213 -13.10 -1.71 -1.04
C GLY A 213 -13.12 -0.56 -0.03
N CYS A 214 -12.05 -0.35 0.74
CA CYS A 214 -11.92 0.79 1.66
C CYS A 214 -11.24 2.01 1.01
N HIS A 215 -10.41 1.80 -0.01
CA HIS A 215 -9.65 2.87 -0.67
C HIS A 215 -10.42 3.64 -1.75
N SER A 216 -11.35 2.97 -2.45
CA SER A 216 -12.25 3.62 -3.42
C SER A 216 -13.22 4.66 -2.81
N ALA A 217 -13.56 4.51 -1.52
CA ALA A 217 -14.63 5.29 -0.89
C ALA A 217 -14.15 6.55 -0.15
N ALA A 218 -12.86 6.67 0.15
CA ALA A 218 -12.33 7.66 1.09
C ALA A 218 -10.85 8.02 0.80
N GLY A 219 -10.55 8.28 -0.46
CA GLY A 219 -9.23 8.68 -0.96
C GLY A 219 -9.33 9.36 -2.33
N THR A 220 -8.28 10.09 -2.72
CA THR A 220 -8.12 10.55 -4.11
C THR A 220 -7.45 9.41 -4.87
N ASP A 221 -8.13 8.88 -5.89
CA ASP A 221 -7.66 7.75 -6.70
C ASP A 221 -6.96 6.65 -5.88
N PHE A 222 -7.68 6.07 -4.92
CA PHE A 222 -7.19 5.03 -4.00
C PHE A 222 -6.07 5.42 -3.02
N PHE A 223 -5.39 6.57 -3.17
CA PHE A 223 -4.50 7.12 -2.14
C PHE A 223 -5.29 7.81 -1.02
N ARG A 224 -4.93 7.54 0.25
CA ARG A 224 -5.74 7.89 1.43
C ARG A 224 -5.08 8.78 2.49
N SER A 225 -3.79 9.03 2.43
CA SER A 225 -3.20 9.99 3.40
C SER A 225 -3.62 11.42 3.03
N PRO A 226 -3.81 12.32 4.01
CA PRO A 226 -4.09 13.72 3.73
C PRO A 226 -2.99 14.38 2.91
N PHE A 227 -3.34 15.38 2.10
CA PHE A 227 -2.39 16.27 1.44
C PHE A 227 -2.75 17.75 1.71
N PRO A 228 -1.79 18.63 2.05
CA PRO A 228 -0.37 18.37 2.32
C PRO A 228 -0.12 17.32 3.41
N LEU A 229 1.02 16.66 3.33
CA LEU A 229 1.46 15.69 4.34
C LEU A 229 1.61 16.39 5.71
N GLN A 230 1.23 15.69 6.78
CA GLN A 230 1.03 16.24 8.13
C GLN A 230 2.31 16.40 8.94
#